data_AF-O31623-F1
#
_entry.id   AF-O31623-F1
#
_cell.length_a   1.000
_cell.length_b   1.000
_cell.length_c   1.000
_cell.angle_alpha   90.00
_cell.angle_beta   90.00
_cell.angle_gamma   90.00
#
_symmetry.space_group_name_H-M   'P 1'
#
loop_
_entity.id
_entity.type
_entity.pdbx_description
1 polymer ?
#
loop_
_entity_poly.entity_id
_entity_poly.type
_entity_poly.pdbx_seq_one_letter_code
_entity_poly.pdbx_strand_id
1 'polypeptide(L)'
;MVINGLTIVLLSLAVFRLARLLVFDTIMAPLRSLFHEEKEEKDADGNIETYIVIKGTGVRAFIGELLSCYWCTGVWCAGFLILCQAVIPQAAQWLILLLAIAGLAGIIETLVSKWLQE
;
A
#
# COMPACT_ATOMS: atom_id res chain seq x y z
N MET A 1 17.05 -3.14 15.42
CA MET A 1 17.83 -2.67 14.26
C MET A 1 18.45 -1.33 14.61
N VAL A 2 19.76 -1.13 14.40
CA VAL A 2 20.39 0.20 14.55
C VAL A 2 19.94 1.08 13.38
N ILE A 3 19.37 2.24 13.67
CA ILE A 3 18.94 3.17 12.63
C ILE A 3 20.19 3.74 11.95
N ASN A 4 20.38 3.37 10.70
CA ASN A 4 21.39 3.90 9.80
C ASN A 4 20.77 4.21 8.42
N GLY A 5 21.54 4.82 7.53
CA GLY A 5 21.05 5.20 6.20
C GLY A 5 20.45 4.03 5.40
N LEU A 6 21.10 2.85 5.43
CA LEU A 6 20.61 1.67 4.72
C LEU A 6 19.26 1.18 5.28
N THR A 7 19.11 1.17 6.60
CA THR A 7 17.86 0.73 7.23
C THR A 7 16.69 1.66 6.93
N ILE A 8 16.93 2.97 6.81
CA ILE A 8 15.91 3.94 6.39
C ILE A 8 15.50 3.66 4.95
N VAL A 9 16.44 3.36 4.06
CA VAL A 9 16.16 3.01 2.66
C VAL A 9 15.33 1.72 2.57
N LEU A 10 15.74 0.66 3.26
CA LEU A 10 15.01 -0.62 3.28
C LEU A 10 13.61 -0.45 3.86
N LEU A 11 13.47 0.25 4.99
CA LEU A 11 12.17 0.49 5.59
C LEU A 11 11.27 1.32 4.67
N SER A 12 11.82 2.34 4.00
CA SER A 12 11.08 3.16 3.03
C SER A 12 10.58 2.32 1.84
N LEU A 13 11.44 1.47 1.28
CA LEU A 13 11.06 0.56 0.19
C LEU A 13 10.03 -0.48 0.64
N ALA A 14 10.15 -0.99 1.87
CA ALA A 14 9.21 -1.92 2.44
C ALA A 14 7.83 -1.29 2.66
N VAL A 15 7.77 -0.07 3.19
CA VAL A 15 6.53 0.70 3.35
C VAL A 15 5.91 0.99 1.98
N PHE A 16 6.72 1.41 1.01
CA PHE A 16 6.27 1.62 -0.37
C PHE A 16 5.60 0.37 -0.94
N ARG A 17 6.26 -0.80 -0.85
CA ARG A 17 5.69 -2.05 -1.35
C ARG A 17 4.42 -2.44 -0.62
N LEU A 18 4.42 -2.35 0.70
CA LEU A 18 3.28 -2.75 1.53
C LEU A 18 2.06 -1.84 1.29
N ALA A 19 2.27 -0.52 1.22
CA ALA A 19 1.20 0.42 0.93
C ALA A 19 0.60 0.19 -0.47
N ARG A 20 1.43 -0.04 -1.50
CA ARG A 20 0.94 -0.38 -2.83
C ARG A 20 0.20 -1.72 -2.86
N LEU A 21 0.72 -2.72 -2.15
CA LEU A 21 0.08 -4.03 -2.03
C LEU A 21 -1.34 -3.90 -1.47
N LEU A 22 -1.52 -3.10 -0.42
CA LEU A 22 -2.82 -2.94 0.23
C LEU A 22 -3.81 -2.10 -0.59
N VAL A 23 -3.34 -1.06 -1.28
CA VAL A 23 -4.21 -0.09 -1.96
C VAL A 23 -4.46 -0.45 -3.42
N PHE A 24 -3.46 -0.97 -4.14
CA PHE A 24 -3.52 -1.09 -5.60
C PHE A 24 -3.46 -2.53 -6.10
N ASP A 25 -2.72 -3.43 -5.45
CA ASP A 25 -2.56 -4.79 -5.98
C ASP A 25 -3.92 -5.51 -6.03
N THR A 26 -4.14 -6.22 -7.15
CA THR A 26 -5.37 -7.00 -7.41
C THR A 26 -5.53 -8.15 -6.42
N ILE A 27 -4.41 -8.67 -5.89
CA ILE A 27 -4.40 -9.70 -4.84
C ILE A 27 -5.17 -9.23 -3.59
N MET A 28 -5.12 -7.92 -3.28
CA MET A 28 -5.85 -7.34 -2.16
C MET A 28 -7.25 -6.82 -2.53
N ALA A 29 -7.69 -6.94 -3.78
CA ALA A 29 -9.03 -6.51 -4.20
C ALA A 29 -10.16 -7.23 -3.42
N PRO A 30 -10.10 -8.54 -3.13
CA PRO A 30 -11.12 -9.19 -2.30
C PRO A 30 -11.16 -8.66 -0.86
N LEU A 31 -10.02 -8.26 -0.31
CA LEU A 31 -9.97 -7.66 1.02
C LEU A 31 -10.54 -6.24 0.98
N ARG A 32 -10.15 -5.43 -0.01
CA ARG A 32 -10.63 -4.07 -0.22
C ARG A 32 -12.14 -4.00 -0.47
N SER A 33 -12.71 -4.93 -1.22
CA SER A 33 -14.14 -4.98 -1.54
C SER A 33 -15.05 -5.18 -0.32
N LEU A 34 -14.48 -5.69 0.78
CA LEU A 34 -15.16 -5.77 2.08
C LEU A 34 -15.27 -4.41 2.76
N PHE A 35 -14.39 -3.44 2.47
CA PHE A 35 -14.34 -2.15 3.15
C PHE A 35 -14.79 -0.98 2.29
N HIS A 36 -14.61 -1.04 0.97
CA HIS A 36 -15.11 -0.04 0.03
C HIS A 36 -15.53 -0.67 -1.31
N GLU A 37 -16.29 0.07 -2.10
CA GLU A 37 -16.64 -0.28 -3.50
C GLU A 37 -16.22 0.84 -4.43
N GLU A 38 -15.68 0.50 -5.58
CA GLU A 38 -15.46 1.44 -6.68
C GLU A 38 -16.75 1.48 -7.51
N LYS A 39 -17.42 2.64 -7.57
CA LYS A 39 -18.60 2.87 -8.39
C LYS A 39 -18.27 3.81 -9.54
N GLU A 40 -18.67 3.43 -10.74
CA GLU A 40 -18.60 4.28 -11.91
C GLU A 40 -19.91 5.07 -12.03
N GLU A 41 -19.84 6.38 -11.87
CA GLU A 41 -20.96 7.28 -12.12
C GLU A 41 -20.63 8.16 -13.32
N LYS A 42 -21.62 8.37 -14.19
CA LYS A 42 -21.48 9.34 -15.28
C LYS A 42 -21.76 10.72 -14.74
N ASP A 43 -20.79 11.62 -14.88
CA ASP A 43 -21.00 13.02 -14.58
C ASP A 43 -22.05 13.65 -15.54
N ALA A 44 -22.42 14.91 -15.29
CA ALA A 44 -23.37 15.63 -16.12
C ALA A 44 -22.88 15.84 -17.57
N ASP A 45 -21.57 15.80 -17.80
CA ASP A 45 -20.92 15.96 -19.10
C ASP A 45 -20.74 14.63 -19.86
N GLY A 46 -21.14 13.51 -19.25
CA GLY A 46 -21.07 12.16 -19.80
C GLY A 46 -19.73 11.45 -19.60
N ASN A 47 -18.80 12.04 -18.84
CA ASN A 47 -17.54 11.40 -18.47
C ASN A 47 -17.80 10.34 -17.39
N ILE A 48 -17.08 9.22 -17.47
CA ILE A 48 -17.15 8.18 -16.44
C ILE A 48 -16.15 8.54 -15.35
N GLU A 49 -16.64 8.83 -14.15
CA GLU A 49 -15.82 9.04 -12.97
C GLU A 49 -15.98 7.86 -12.00
N THR A 50 -14.86 7.31 -11.54
CA THR A 50 -14.85 6.22 -10.55
C THR A 50 -14.74 6.82 -9.16
N TYR A 51 -15.77 6.63 -8.34
CA TYR A 51 -15.81 7.06 -6.96
C TYR A 51 -15.71 5.87 -6.00
N ILE A 52 -14.98 6.06 -4.90
CA ILE A 52 -14.87 5.04 -3.85
C ILE A 52 -15.98 5.29 -2.82
N VAL A 53 -16.89 4.33 -2.68
CA VAL A 53 -17.95 4.33 -1.68
C VAL A 53 -17.54 3.45 -0.50
N ILE A 54 -17.32 4.05 0.66
CA ILE A 54 -16.96 3.34 1.89
C ILE A 54 -18.15 2.53 2.43
N LYS A 55 -17.89 1.28 2.85
CA LYS A 55 -18.90 0.36 3.36
C LYS A 55 -18.94 0.31 4.89
N GLY A 56 -20.13 0.06 5.43
CA GLY A 56 -20.35 -0.17 6.86
C GLY A 56 -20.17 1.10 7.70
N THR A 57 -19.97 0.92 9.01
CA THR A 57 -19.81 2.00 9.98
C THR A 57 -18.70 1.69 10.98
N GLY A 58 -18.26 2.70 11.74
CA GLY A 58 -17.24 2.54 12.78
C GLY A 58 -15.88 2.07 12.23
N VAL A 59 -15.32 1.02 12.83
CA VAL A 59 -13.99 0.48 12.47
C VAL A 59 -13.93 0.02 11.01
N ARG A 60 -15.02 -0.57 10.49
CA ARG A 60 -15.08 -1.01 9.09
C ARG A 60 -14.96 0.16 8.12
N ALA A 61 -15.66 1.26 8.39
CA ALA A 61 -15.57 2.47 7.59
C ALA A 61 -14.18 3.12 7.69
N PHE A 62 -13.59 3.16 8.90
CA PHE A 62 -12.23 3.67 9.10
C PHE A 62 -11.18 2.88 8.29
N ILE A 63 -11.25 1.55 8.28
CA ILE A 63 -10.35 0.73 7.46
C ILE A 63 -10.60 0.98 5.97
N GLY A 64 -11.85 1.15 5.56
CA GLY A 64 -12.19 1.50 4.18
C GLY A 64 -11.58 2.83 3.73
N GLU A 65 -11.64 3.85 4.58
CA GLU A 65 -11.03 5.15 4.36
C GLU A 65 -9.48 5.07 4.36
N LEU A 66 -8.93 4.20 5.21
CA LEU A 66 -7.49 3.99 5.22
C LEU A 66 -7.02 3.41 3.89
N LEU A 67 -7.72 2.39 3.41
CA LEU A 67 -7.40 1.69 2.17
C LEU A 67 -7.75 2.52 0.92
N SER A 68 -8.61 3.54 1.01
CA SER A 68 -8.90 4.45 -0.12
C SER A 68 -7.78 5.48 -0.32
N CYS A 69 -6.99 5.78 0.71
CA CYS A 69 -5.92 6.78 0.65
C CYS A 69 -4.52 6.14 0.79
N TYR A 70 -3.75 6.17 -0.29
CA TYR A 70 -2.37 5.66 -0.33
C TYR A 70 -1.46 6.27 0.75
N TRP A 71 -1.57 7.59 0.99
CA TRP A 71 -0.78 8.27 1.99
C TRP A 71 -1.13 7.83 3.42
N CYS A 72 -2.42 7.72 3.72
CA CYS A 72 -2.89 7.23 5.01
C CYS A 72 -2.40 5.79 5.22
N THR A 73 -2.64 4.89 4.27
CA THR A 73 -2.12 3.52 4.34
C THR A 73 -0.60 3.52 4.55
N GLY A 74 0.16 4.37 3.85
CA GLY A 74 1.61 4.49 4.01
C GLY A 74 2.06 4.79 5.45
N VAL A 75 1.41 5.75 6.13
CA VAL A 75 1.73 6.09 7.53
C VAL A 75 1.46 4.90 8.46
N TRP A 76 0.34 4.21 8.28
CA TRP A 76 -0.01 3.05 9.11
C TRP A 76 0.87 1.83 8.82
N CYS A 77 1.26 1.61 7.56
CA CYS A 77 2.25 0.61 7.18
C CYS A 77 3.61 0.88 7.84
N ALA A 78 4.06 2.13 7.87
CA ALA A 78 5.29 2.51 8.54
C ALA A 78 5.20 2.22 10.05
N GLY A 79 4.12 2.67 10.71
CA GLY A 79 3.88 2.38 12.12
C GLY A 79 3.84 0.89 12.42
N PHE A 80 3.17 0.10 11.57
CA PHE A 80 3.09 -1.35 11.67
C PHE A 80 4.46 -2.03 11.57
N LEU A 81 5.27 -1.69 10.56
CA LEU A 81 6.60 -2.30 10.39
C LEU A 81 7.56 -1.92 11.51
N ILE A 82 7.49 -0.68 12.00
CA ILE A 82 8.26 -0.22 13.16
C ILE A 82 7.83 -0.98 14.43
N LEU A 83 6.53 -1.18 14.64
CA LEU A 83 6.01 -1.94 15.77
C LEU A 83 6.44 -3.41 15.70
N CYS A 84 6.30 -4.05 14.54
CA CYS A 84 6.81 -5.41 14.30
C CYS A 84 8.30 -5.51 14.63
N GLN A 85 9.10 -4.51 14.21
CA GLN A 85 10.53 -4.46 14.50
C GLN A 85 10.85 -4.29 15.99
N ALA A 86 9.97 -3.66 16.77
CA ALA A 86 10.11 -3.51 18.21
C ALA A 86 9.74 -4.79 18.98
N VAL A 87 8.69 -5.51 18.55
CA VAL A 87 8.17 -6.69 19.26
C VAL A 87 8.90 -7.98 18.84
N ILE A 88 9.15 -8.16 17.54
CA ILE A 88 9.75 -9.39 16.96
C ILE A 88 10.89 -9.06 15.99
N PRO A 89 12.03 -8.54 16.49
CA PRO A 89 13.06 -7.93 15.66
C PRO A 89 13.65 -8.85 14.59
N GLN A 90 13.86 -10.12 14.89
CA GLN A 90 14.44 -11.08 13.94
C GLN A 90 13.49 -11.36 12.78
N ALA A 91 12.21 -11.60 13.06
CA ALA A 91 11.21 -11.87 12.03
C ALA A 91 10.90 -10.61 11.20
N ALA A 92 10.80 -9.46 11.86
CA ALA A 92 10.56 -8.18 11.21
C ALA A 92 11.69 -7.81 10.24
N GLN A 93 12.96 -8.11 10.57
CA GLN A 93 14.07 -7.87 9.66
C GLN A 93 13.92 -8.64 8.34
N TRP A 94 13.56 -9.93 8.40
CA TRP A 94 13.30 -10.72 7.20
C TRP A 94 12.11 -10.19 6.40
N LEU A 95 11.04 -9.82 7.09
CA LEU A 95 9.85 -9.24 6.47
C LEU A 95 10.15 -7.91 5.75
N ILE A 96 10.85 -7.00 6.43
CA ILE A 96 11.25 -5.70 5.87
C ILE A 96 12.17 -5.90 4.68
N LEU A 97 13.15 -6.80 4.78
CA LEU A 97 14.06 -7.08 3.67
C LEU A 97 13.30 -7.63 2.45
N LEU A 98 12.40 -8.59 2.65
CA LEU A 98 11.56 -9.16 1.60
C LEU A 98 10.72 -8.07 0.91
N LEU A 99 10.01 -7.25 1.70
CA LEU A 99 9.17 -6.18 1.17
C LEU A 99 10.01 -5.11 0.46
N ALA A 100 11.19 -4.78 0.98
CA ALA A 100 12.09 -3.81 0.36
C ALA A 100 12.61 -4.27 -0.99
N ILE A 101 13.04 -5.54 -1.10
CA ILE A 101 13.49 -6.13 -2.35
C ILE A 101 12.34 -6.17 -3.36
N ALA A 102 11.15 -6.60 -2.96
CA ALA A 102 9.97 -6.60 -3.83
C ALA A 102 9.57 -5.18 -4.27
N GLY A 103 9.69 -4.20 -3.38
CA GLY A 103 9.47 -2.78 -3.69
C GLY A 103 10.46 -2.25 -4.73
N LEU A 104 11.75 -2.54 -4.54
CA LEU A 104 12.80 -2.18 -5.48
C LEU A 104 12.58 -2.85 -6.85
N ALA A 105 12.24 -4.15 -6.86
CA ALA A 105 11.92 -4.87 -8.08
C ALA A 105 10.75 -4.22 -8.84
N GLY A 106 9.68 -3.84 -8.13
CA GLY A 106 8.54 -3.14 -8.75
C GLY A 106 8.90 -1.75 -9.31
N ILE A 107 9.81 -1.02 -8.66
CA ILE A 107 10.33 0.25 -9.19
C ILE A 107 11.14 0.01 -10.47
N ILE A 108 12.04 -0.98 -10.45
CA ILE A 108 12.83 -1.35 -11.63
C ILE A 108 11.91 -1.73 -12.79
N GLU A 109 10.90 -2.56 -12.54
CA GLU A 109 9.93 -2.97 -13.56
C GLU A 109 9.20 -1.76 -14.15
N THR A 110 8.70 -0.86 -13.29
CA THR A 110 8.01 0.37 -13.74
C THR A 110 8.90 1.25 -14.61
N LEU A 111 10.20 1.32 -14.29
CA LEU A 111 11.17 2.03 -15.12
C LEU A 111 11.35 1.31 -16.45
N VAL A 112 11.59 0.00 -16.44
CA VAL A 112 11.81 -0.82 -17.64
C VAL A 112 10.63 -0.72 -18.60
N SER A 113 9.38 -0.90 -18.13
CA SER A 113 8.18 -0.78 -18.97
C SER A 113 8.09 0.62 -19.61
N LYS A 114 8.37 1.68 -18.83
CA LYS A 114 8.38 3.05 -19.35
C LYS A 114 9.44 3.29 -20.42
N TRP A 115 10.62 2.65 -20.31
CA TRP A 115 11.68 2.73 -21.32
C TRP A 115 11.33 1.95 -22.60
N LEU A 116 10.63 0.82 -22.45
CA LEU A 116 10.20 -0.02 -23.57
C LEU A 116 8.96 0.52 -24.31
N GLN A 117 8.33 1.59 -23.81
CA GLN A 117 7.07 2.15 -24.36
C GLN A 117 5.92 1.13 -24.38
N GLU A 118 5.92 0.21 -23.42
CA GLU A 118 4.75 -0.63 -23.09
C GLU A 118 3.79 0.14 -22.18
#